data_AF-A0A2T4V011-F1
#
_entry.id   AF-A0A2T4V011-F1
#
_cell.length_a   1.000
_cell.length_b   1.000
_cell.length_c   1.000
_cell.angle_alpha   90.00
_cell.angle_beta   90.00
_cell.angle_gamma   90.00
#
_symmetry.space_group_name_H-M   'P 1'
#
loop_
_entity.id
_entity.type
_entity.pdbx_description
1 polymer ?
#
loop_
_entity_poly.entity_id
_entity_poly.type
_entity_poly.pdbx_seq_one_letter_code
_entity_poly.pdbx_strand_id
1 'polypeptide(L)'
;MGEAQPASVAVRLRLKNPGAEPWTLAGAALVDSTGEEVELAAWQEASIPPNGAGAVVVGIEGERAQLACPCTLKLWEAQGPRTVTLGNVTFPAVDKARRDDGAATP
;
A
#
# COMPACT_ATOMS: atom_id res chain seq x y z
N MET A 1 -19.56 -14.81 -18.72
CA MET A 1 -19.50 -13.69 -17.75
C MET A 1 -18.06 -13.64 -17.28
N GLY A 2 -17.28 -12.67 -17.75
CA GLY A 2 -15.87 -12.57 -17.34
C GLY A 2 -15.81 -11.98 -15.94
N GLU A 3 -15.46 -12.79 -14.95
CA GLU A 3 -15.11 -12.30 -13.62
C GLU A 3 -14.00 -11.26 -13.82
N ALA A 4 -14.30 -9.99 -13.50
CA ALA A 4 -13.27 -8.99 -13.33
C ALA A 4 -12.40 -9.50 -12.18
N GLN A 5 -11.24 -10.10 -12.51
CA GLN A 5 -10.31 -10.56 -11.50
C GLN A 5 -10.03 -9.37 -10.59
N PRO A 6 -10.22 -9.51 -9.26
CA PRO A 6 -9.98 -8.41 -8.34
C PRO A 6 -8.56 -7.90 -8.55
N ALA A 7 -8.46 -6.63 -8.92
CA ALA A 7 -7.16 -6.00 -9.08
C ALA A 7 -6.51 -5.89 -7.70
N SER A 8 -5.31 -6.43 -7.55
CA SER A 8 -4.53 -6.27 -6.32
C SER A 8 -3.35 -5.36 -6.61
N VAL A 9 -3.13 -4.38 -5.74
CA VAL A 9 -1.98 -3.48 -5.84
C VAL A 9 -1.23 -3.49 -4.52
N ALA A 10 0.09 -3.63 -4.61
CA ALA A 10 0.99 -3.54 -3.47
C ALA A 10 2.10 -2.52 -3.75
N VAL A 11 2.45 -1.75 -2.73
CA VAL A 11 3.50 -0.74 -2.78
C VAL A 11 4.56 -1.08 -1.75
N ARG A 12 5.81 -1.09 -2.19
CA ARG A 12 6.98 -1.23 -1.33
C ARG A 12 7.52 0.13 -0.98
N LEU A 13 7.59 0.43 0.31
CA LEU A 13 8.10 1.68 0.85
C LEU A 13 9.42 1.44 1.56
N ARG A 14 10.38 2.34 1.37
CA ARG A 14 11.63 2.34 2.11
C ARG A 14 11.53 3.41 3.20
N LEU A 15 11.54 2.99 4.45
CA LEU A 15 11.45 3.87 5.60
C LEU A 15 12.81 3.98 6.28
N LYS A 16 13.11 5.16 6.81
CA LYS A 16 14.25 5.40 7.70
C LYS A 16 13.70 5.58 9.11
N ASN A 17 14.26 4.87 10.09
CA ASN A 17 13.92 5.00 11.50
C ASN A 17 14.95 5.88 12.20
N PRO A 18 14.72 7.20 12.38
CA PRO A 18 15.63 8.06 13.15
C PRO A 18 15.47 7.90 14.67
N GLY A 19 14.55 7.03 15.14
CA GLY A 19 14.28 6.81 16.56
C GLY A 19 15.35 5.96 17.26
N ALA A 20 15.25 5.91 18.59
CA ALA A 20 16.16 5.16 19.45
C ALA A 20 15.80 3.68 19.61
N GLU A 21 14.57 3.28 19.26
CA GLU A 21 14.08 1.91 19.38
C GLU A 21 13.75 1.32 18.01
N PRO A 22 13.83 -0.03 17.86
CA PRO A 22 13.41 -0.69 16.63
C PRO A 22 11.95 -0.41 16.31
N TRP A 23 11.64 -0.25 15.02
CA TRP A 23 10.30 0.01 14.54
C TRP A 23 9.73 -1.23 13.83
N THR A 24 8.60 -1.71 14.34
CA THR A 24 7.88 -2.87 13.80
C THR A 24 6.48 -2.44 13.40
N LEU A 25 6.16 -2.61 12.13
CA LEU A 25 4.85 -2.36 11.54
C LEU A 25 3.81 -3.26 12.21
N ALA A 26 2.75 -2.65 12.74
CA ALA A 26 1.58 -3.35 13.25
C ALA A 26 0.40 -3.32 12.28
N GLY A 27 0.28 -2.25 11.50
CA GLY A 27 -0.82 -2.11 10.56
C GLY A 27 -0.66 -0.90 9.66
N ALA A 28 -1.53 -0.86 8.66
CA ALA A 28 -1.55 0.17 7.66
C ALA A 28 -3.00 0.51 7.28
N ALA A 29 -3.27 1.78 7.04
CA ALA A 29 -4.55 2.25 6.54
C ALA A 29 -4.34 3.34 5.49
N LEU A 30 -5.16 3.31 4.45
CA LEU A 30 -5.26 4.41 3.50
C LEU A 30 -6.42 5.30 3.91
N VAL A 31 -6.19 6.61 3.95
CA VAL A 31 -7.22 7.61 4.19
C VAL A 31 -7.46 8.36 2.89
N ASP A 32 -8.70 8.36 2.42
CA ASP A 32 -9.08 9.11 1.23
C ASP A 32 -9.28 10.61 1.53
N SER A 33 -9.70 11.38 0.52
CA SER A 33 -9.99 12.81 0.70
C SER A 33 -11.27 13.10 1.51
N THR A 34 -12.15 12.11 1.67
CA THR A 34 -13.39 12.22 2.46
C THR A 34 -13.16 11.92 3.94
N GLY A 35 -12.00 11.36 4.28
CA GLY A 35 -11.64 10.91 5.62
C GLY A 35 -12.01 9.44 5.88
N GLU A 36 -12.43 8.70 4.85
CA GLU A 36 -12.68 7.27 4.94
C GLU A 36 -11.35 6.52 5.07
N GLU A 37 -11.21 5.72 6.12
CA GLU A 37 -10.04 4.88 6.35
C GLU A 37 -10.30 3.45 5.87
N VAL A 38 -9.44 2.97 4.98
CA VAL A 38 -9.45 1.61 4.46
C VAL A 38 -8.22 0.88 4.98
N GLU A 39 -8.44 -0.19 5.74
CA GLU A 39 -7.35 -1.02 6.26
C GLU A 39 -6.65 -1.77 5.11
N LEU A 40 -5.32 -1.79 5.17
CA LEU A 40 -4.45 -2.40 4.18
C LEU A 40 -3.77 -3.64 4.75
N ALA A 41 -3.55 -4.63 3.90
CA ALA A 41 -2.63 -5.71 4.24
C ALA A 41 -1.22 -5.13 4.36
N ALA A 42 -0.55 -5.43 5.47
CA ALA A 42 0.76 -4.90 5.81
C ALA A 42 1.75 -6.05 6.04
N TRP A 43 2.94 -5.93 5.45
CA TRP A 43 4.01 -6.90 5.64
C TRP A 43 5.36 -6.20 5.80
N GLN A 44 6.18 -6.76 6.68
CA GLN A 44 7.54 -6.31 6.95
C GLN A 44 8.42 -7.55 7.17
N GLU A 45 9.59 -7.58 6.51
CA GLU A 45 10.53 -8.70 6.64
C GLU A 45 11.17 -8.78 8.03
N ALA A 46 11.63 -7.64 8.54
CA ALA A 46 12.26 -7.53 9.85
C ALA A 46 12.07 -6.12 10.41
N SER A 47 12.05 -6.01 11.74
CA SER A 47 12.00 -4.74 12.46
C SER A 47 13.11 -3.79 11.99
N ILE A 48 12.77 -2.51 11.75
CA ILE A 48 13.74 -1.51 11.30
C ILE A 48 14.56 -1.06 12.51
N PRO A 49 15.87 -1.30 12.55
CA PRO A 49 16.68 -0.93 13.71
C PRO A 49 16.75 0.59 13.90
N PRO A 50 17.09 1.06 15.11
CA PRO A 50 17.37 2.47 15.40
C PRO A 50 18.40 3.06 14.43
N ASN A 51 18.16 4.27 13.94
CA ASN A 51 18.96 4.95 12.91
C ASN A 51 19.13 4.18 11.59
N GLY A 52 18.37 3.10 11.40
CA GLY A 52 18.43 2.23 10.23
C GLY A 52 17.40 2.56 9.16
N ALA A 53 17.40 1.76 8.10
CA ALA A 53 16.38 1.80 7.07
C ALA A 53 15.89 0.38 6.77
N GLY A 54 14.60 0.25 6.45
CA GLY A 54 13.97 -1.02 6.12
C GLY A 54 12.89 -0.86 5.07
N ALA A 55 12.43 -1.98 4.53
CA ALA A 55 11.34 -2.02 3.59
C ALA A 55 10.06 -2.50 4.28
N VAL A 56 8.96 -1.82 3.99
CA VAL A 56 7.61 -2.29 4.30
C VAL A 56 6.83 -2.43 3.01
N VAL A 57 5.92 -3.39 2.98
CA VAL A 57 5.01 -3.60 1.85
C VAL A 57 3.60 -3.43 2.38
N VAL A 58 2.81 -2.61 1.70
CA VAL A 58 1.38 -2.47 1.96
C VAL A 58 0.61 -2.78 0.70
N GLY A 59 -0.53 -3.45 0.83
CA GLY A 59 -1.33 -3.85 -0.32
C GLY A 59 -2.81 -3.86 -0.03
N ILE A 60 -3.58 -3.78 -1.11
CA ILE A 60 -5.04 -3.86 -1.12
C ILE A 60 -5.50 -4.73 -2.28
N GLU A 61 -6.56 -5.49 -2.06
CA GLU A 61 -7.18 -6.34 -3.06
C GLU A 61 -8.55 -5.79 -3.46
N GLY A 62 -8.91 -5.97 -4.73
CA GLY A 62 -10.27 -5.76 -5.24
C GLY A 62 -10.58 -4.33 -5.68
N GLU A 63 -11.87 -3.98 -5.63
CA GLU A 63 -12.40 -2.71 -6.16
C GLU A 63 -11.79 -1.48 -5.50
N ARG A 64 -11.35 -1.62 -4.24
CA ARG A 64 -10.63 -0.61 -3.46
C ARG A 64 -9.20 -0.36 -3.94
N ALA A 65 -8.65 -1.20 -4.82
CA ALA A 65 -7.36 -0.93 -5.47
C ALA A 65 -7.47 0.14 -6.58
N GLN A 66 -8.69 0.56 -6.95
CA GLN A 66 -8.94 1.64 -7.91
C GLN A 66 -8.89 3.04 -7.26
N LEU A 67 -8.28 3.17 -6.08
CA LEU A 67 -8.08 4.45 -5.40
C LEU A 67 -7.10 5.30 -6.21
N ALA A 68 -7.63 6.01 -7.21
CA ALA A 68 -6.94 7.02 -8.02
C ALA A 68 -6.88 8.37 -7.28
N CYS A 69 -6.92 8.36 -5.94
CA CYS A 69 -6.76 9.58 -5.15
C CYS A 69 -5.30 9.86 -4.80
N PRO A 70 -4.93 11.13 -4.58
CA PRO A 70 -3.84 11.47 -3.68
C PRO A 70 -4.30 11.12 -2.26
N CYS A 71 -4.15 9.86 -1.88
CA CYS A 71 -4.61 9.38 -0.58
C CYS A 71 -3.46 9.49 0.45
N THR A 72 -3.80 9.49 1.73
CA THR A 72 -2.83 9.53 2.82
C THR A 72 -2.63 8.12 3.36
N LEU A 73 -1.41 7.60 3.28
CA LEU A 73 -1.06 6.32 3.88
C LEU A 73 -0.62 6.52 5.34
N LYS A 74 -1.28 5.84 6.26
CA LYS A 74 -0.94 5.78 7.68
C LYS A 74 -0.38 4.41 8.00
N LEU A 75 0.76 4.38 8.71
CA LEU A 75 1.42 3.18 9.20
C LEU A 75 1.65 3.37 10.70
N TRP A 76 1.39 2.38 11.54
CA TRP A 76 1.65 2.48 12.98
C TRP A 76 2.49 1.31 13.48
N GLU A 77 3.26 1.59 14.53
CA GLU A 77 4.11 0.58 15.15
C GLU A 77 3.36 -0.29 16.17
N ALA A 78 3.88 -1.49 16.42
CA ALA A 78 3.29 -2.44 17.37
C ALA A 78 3.52 -2.08 18.84
N GLN A 79 4.65 -1.46 19.15
CA GLN A 79 5.15 -1.33 20.53
C GLN A 79 5.11 0.11 21.06
N GLY A 80 4.54 1.06 20.34
CA GLY A 80 4.58 2.46 20.73
C GLY A 80 3.66 3.37 19.92
N PRO A 81 3.68 4.68 20.20
CA PRO A 81 2.78 5.65 19.61
C PRO A 81 3.26 6.17 18.23
N ARG A 82 4.37 5.66 17.68
CA ARG A 82 4.90 6.20 16.42
C ARG A 82 4.04 5.79 15.23
N THR A 83 3.37 6.80 14.67
CA THR A 83 2.66 6.72 13.40
C THR A 83 3.45 7.42 12.31
N VAL A 84 3.63 6.75 11.18
CA VAL A 84 4.21 7.30 9.96
C VAL A 84 3.06 7.67 9.03
N THR A 85 3.06 8.91 8.53
CA THR A 85 2.04 9.41 7.60
C THR A 85 2.71 9.83 6.30
N LEU A 86 2.36 9.17 5.20
CA LEU A 86 2.81 9.51 3.85
C LEU A 86 1.63 10.09 3.09
N GLY A 87 1.67 11.40 2.83
CA GLY A 87 0.72 12.05 1.94
C GLY A 87 1.08 11.83 0.47
N ASN A 88 0.11 12.04 -0.42
CA ASN A 88 0.27 11.96 -1.89
C ASN A 88 0.73 10.59 -2.40
N VAL A 89 0.26 9.50 -1.79
CA VAL A 89 0.50 8.17 -2.32
C VAL A 89 -0.53 7.91 -3.42
N THR A 90 -0.05 7.76 -4.65
CA THR A 90 -0.89 7.36 -5.78
C THR A 90 -0.60 5.91 -6.11
N PHE A 91 -1.63 5.07 -6.02
CA PHE A 91 -1.54 3.68 -6.48
C PHE A 91 -1.64 3.69 -8.01
N PRO A 92 -0.78 2.94 -8.73
CA PRO A 92 -0.90 2.85 -10.18
C PRO A 92 -2.26 2.25 -10.53
N ALA A 93 -2.95 2.86 -11.51
CA ALA A 93 -4.11 2.23 -12.10
C ALA A 93 -3.67 0.89 -12.67
N VAL A 94 -4.38 -0.18 -12.33
CA VAL A 94 -4.30 -1.42 -13.10
C VAL A 94 -4.85 -1.13 -14.49
N ASP A 95 -3.95 -0.79 -15.42
CA ASP A 95 -4.29 -0.70 -16.83
C ASP A 95 -4.94 -2.03 -17.25
N LYS A 96 -6.20 -1.98 -17.67
CA LYS A 96 -6.84 -3.10 -18.40
C LYS A 96 -6.27 -3.25 -19.82
N ALA A 97 -4.98 -2.95 -20.03
CA ALA A 97 -4.34 -2.93 -21.34
C ALA A 97 -3.39 -4.11 -21.52
N ARG A 98 -3.93 -5.34 -21.51
CA ARG A 98 -3.39 -6.45 -22.31
C ARG A 98 -4.41 -7.59 -22.48
N ARG A 99 -5.57 -7.29 -23.04
CA ARG A 99 -6.42 -8.31 -23.71
C ARG A 99 -7.18 -7.69 -24.88
N ASP A 100 -6.46 -7.05 -25.79
CA ASP A 100 -6.94 -6.83 -27.16
C ASP A 100 -5.73 -6.90 -28.11
N ASP A 101 -5.16 -8.11 -28.24
CA ASP A 101 -4.37 -8.55 -29.41
C ASP A 101 -4.12 -10.07 -29.25
N GLY A 102 -4.70 -10.99 -30.00
CA GLY A 102 -5.71 -10.86 -31.04
C GLY A 102 -6.50 -12.17 -31.18
N ALA A 103 -7.76 -12.03 -31.59
CA ALA A 103 -8.54 -13.11 -32.19
C ALA A 103 -8.71 -12.80 -33.67
N ALA A 104 -8.57 -13.86 -34.48
CA ALA A 104 -8.30 -13.81 -35.90
C ALA A 104 -9.53 -13.49 -36.79
N THR A 105 -9.19 -13.02 -38.01
CA THR A 105 -9.78 -13.29 -39.34
C THR A 105 -11.14 -12.68 -39.72
N PRO A 106 -11.47 -12.54 -41.03
CA PRO A 106 -11.35 -13.53 -42.12
C PRO A 106 -10.06 -13.49 -42.96
#